data_AF-A0A3M1DAV3-F1
#
_entry.id   AF-A0A3M1DAV3-F1
#
_cell.length_a   1.000
_cell.length_b   1.000
_cell.length_c   1.000
_cell.angle_alpha   90.00
_cell.angle_beta   90.00
_cell.angle_gamma   90.00
#
_symmetry.space_group_name_H-M   'P 1'
#
loop_
_entity.id
_entity.type
_entity.pdbx_description
1 polymer ?
#
loop_
_entity_poly.entity_id
_entity_poly.type
_entity_poly.pdbx_seq_one_letter_code
_entity_poly.pdbx_strand_id
1 'polypeptide(L)' 'AEDFYREKAGEVDNDTQKDILLRIADEEHRHWVTMQNVIQFLDRPKHWLEDAEWGHLDDM' A
#
# COMPACT_ATOMS: atom_id res chain seq x y z
N ALA A 1 -5.49 11.36 2.36
CA ALA A 1 -4.40 11.69 3.31
C ALA A 1 -3.25 12.34 2.57
N GLU A 2 -2.71 11.72 1.53
CA GLU A 2 -1.69 12.30 0.63
C GLU A 2 -2.04 13.73 0.18
N ASP A 3 -3.20 13.94 -0.46
CA ASP A 3 -3.59 15.25 -1.01
C ASP A 3 -3.59 16.38 0.03
N PHE A 4 -4.00 16.07 1.27
CA PHE A 4 -4.00 17.04 2.36
C PHE A 4 -2.59 17.55 2.66
N TYR A 5 -1.60 16.66 2.71
CA TYR A 5 -0.21 17.06 2.95
C TYR A 5 0.40 17.77 1.74
N ARG A 6 0.01 17.40 0.51
CA ARG A 6 0.41 18.13 -0.70
C ARG A 6 -0.16 19.54 -0.73
N GLU A 7 -1.42 19.72 -0.34
CA GLU A 7 -2.06 21.03 -0.22
C GLU A 7 -1.37 21.89 0.85
N LYS A 8 -1.13 21.34 2.05
CA LYS A 8 -0.39 22.05 3.10
C LYS A 8 1.04 22.42 2.72
N ALA A 9 1.73 21.60 1.93
CA ALA A 9 3.05 21.95 1.40
C ALA A 9 3.01 23.17 0.46
N GLY A 10 1.87 23.44 -0.18
CA GLY A 10 1.65 24.63 -1.02
C GLY A 10 1.28 25.89 -0.25
N GLU A 11 0.89 25.76 1.02
CA GLU A 11 0.47 26.89 1.88
C GLU A 11 1.62 27.46 2.74
N VAL A 12 2.77 26.77 2.80
CA VAL A 12 3.90 27.17 3.66
C VAL A 12 5.01 27.87 2.86
N ASP A 13 5.52 28.97 3.41
CA ASP A 13 6.65 29.72 2.82
C ASP A 13 8.03 29.18 3.23
N ASN A 14 8.07 28.36 4.29
CA ASN A 14 9.33 27.80 4.78
C ASN A 14 9.68 26.50 4.04
N ASP A 15 10.82 26.51 3.34
CA ASP A 15 11.29 25.37 2.55
C ASP A 15 11.45 24.07 3.37
N THR A 16 11.93 24.16 4.62
CA THR A 16 12.06 22.99 5.49
C THR A 16 10.70 22.38 5.84
N GLN A 17 9.70 23.21 6.12
CA GLN A 17 8.34 22.74 6.39
C GLN A 17 7.71 22.12 5.15
N LYS A 18 7.92 22.74 3.98
CA LYS A 18 7.47 22.21 2.69
C LYS A 18 8.05 20.82 2.42
N ASP A 19 9.36 20.66 2.60
CA ASP A 19 10.03 19.37 2.40
C ASP A 19 9.51 18.29 3.36
N ILE A 20 9.26 18.64 4.62
CA ILE A 20 8.68 17.70 5.59
C ILE A 20 7.28 17.26 5.15
N LEU A 21 6.43 18.21 4.75
CA LEU A 21 5.05 17.92 4.31
C LEU A 21 5.02 17.07 3.04
N LEU A 22 5.90 17.35 2.07
CA LEU A 22 6.04 16.55 0.87
C LEU A 22 6.50 15.13 1.19
N ARG A 23 7.47 14.96 2.09
CA ARG A 23 7.91 13.63 2.54
C ARG A 23 6.77 12.84 3.17
N ILE A 24 5.95 13.48 4.01
CA ILE A 24 4.78 12.83 4.61
C ILE A 24 3.77 12.42 3.52
N ALA A 25 3.49 13.28 2.55
CA ALA A 25 2.61 12.94 1.43
C ALA A 25 3.11 11.70 0.66
N ASP A 26 4.42 11.61 0.43
CA ASP A 26 5.03 10.48 -0.25
C ASP A 26 5.00 9.19 0.60
N GLU A 27 5.01 9.27 1.94
CA GLU A 27 4.75 8.12 2.80
C GLU A 27 3.30 7.64 2.68
N GLU A 28 2.34 8.57 2.72
CA GLU A 28 0.91 8.25 2.61
C GLU A 28 0.59 7.58 1.27
N HIS A 29 1.25 7.99 0.18
CA HIS A 29 1.17 7.33 -1.11
C HIS A 29 1.61 5.86 -1.02
N ARG A 30 2.76 5.60 -0.38
CA ARG A 30 3.29 4.24 -0.22
C ARG A 30 2.42 3.38 0.68
N HIS A 31 1.84 3.95 1.73
CA HIS A 31 0.85 3.25 2.56
C HIS A 31 -0.37 2.85 1.73
N TRP A 32 -0.87 3.74 0.87
CA TRP A 32 -1.98 3.44 -0.02
C TRP A 32 -1.65 2.29 -0.99
N VAL A 33 -0.50 2.35 -1.67
CA VAL A 33 -0.05 1.27 -2.58
C VAL A 33 0.08 -0.06 -1.83
N THR A 34 0.63 -0.04 -0.62
CA THR A 34 0.79 -1.25 0.21
C THR A 34 -0.57 -1.85 0.56
N MET A 35 -1.54 -1.03 0.95
CA MET A 35 -2.91 -1.46 1.23
C MET A 35 -3.59 -2.04 -0.02
N GLN A 36 -3.42 -1.41 -1.19
CA GLN A 36 -3.95 -1.94 -2.45
C GLN A 36 -3.37 -3.32 -2.77
N ASN A 37 -2.06 -3.52 -2.59
CA ASN A 37 -1.42 -4.82 -2.80
C ASN A 37 -1.96 -5.89 -1.84
N VAL A 38 -2.18 -5.55 -0.57
CA VAL A 38 -2.78 -6.46 0.42
C VAL A 38 -4.22 -6.82 0.03
N ILE A 39 -5.03 -5.85 -0.34
CA ILE A 39 -6.40 -6.08 -0.80
C ILE A 39 -6.38 -6.98 -2.03
N GLN A 40 -5.55 -6.69 -3.02
CA GLN A 40 -5.42 -7.51 -4.22
C GLN A 40 -4.99 -8.95 -3.90
N PHE A 41 -4.11 -9.14 -2.92
CA PHE A 41 -3.69 -10.46 -2.46
C PHE A 41 -4.86 -11.23 -1.83
N LEU A 42 -5.65 -10.58 -0.97
CA LEU A 42 -6.80 -11.18 -0.30
C LEU A 42 -8.00 -11.41 -1.24
N ASP A 43 -8.18 -10.56 -2.24
CA ASP A 43 -9.27 -10.64 -3.23
C ASP A 43 -9.05 -11.75 -4.26
N ARG A 44 -7.87 -12.41 -4.27
CA ARG A 44 -7.66 -13.62 -5.07
C ARG A 44 -8.56 -14.74 -4.53
N PRO A 45 -9.58 -15.19 -5.27
CA PRO A 45 -10.44 -16.26 -4.79
C PRO A 45 -9.67 -17.59 -4.79
N LYS A 46 -9.57 -18.19 -3.59
CA LYS A 46 -9.49 -19.65 -3.35
C LYS A 46 -8.36 -20.51 -3.95
N HIS A 47 -7.37 -19.98 -4.66
CA HIS A 47 -6.32 -20.87 -5.20
C HIS A 47 -5.29 -21.35 -4.14
N TRP A 48 -5.24 -20.71 -2.95
CA TRP A 48 -4.23 -21.07 -1.94
C TRP A 48 -4.62 -22.25 -1.03
N LEU A 49 -5.91 -22.58 -0.93
CA LEU A 49 -6.38 -23.77 -0.20
C LEU A 49 -6.38 -25.02 -1.10
N GLU A 50 -6.57 -24.86 -2.41
CA GLU A 50 -6.45 -25.96 -3.38
C GLU A 50 -4.99 -26.36 -3.64
N ASP A 51 -4.00 -25.47 -3.55
CA ASP A 51 -2.61 -25.91 -3.71
C ASP A 51 -2.04 -26.59 -2.45
N ALA A 52 -2.54 -26.25 -1.25
CA ALA A 52 -2.05 -26.80 0.01
C ALA A 52 -2.62 -28.20 0.35
N GLU A 53 -3.82 -28.56 -0.14
CA GLU A 53 -4.42 -29.88 0.11
C GLU A 53 -4.07 -30.93 -0.96
N TRP A 54 -3.64 -30.55 -2.16
CA TRP A 54 -3.49 -31.49 -3.29
C TRP A 54 -2.05 -31.98 -3.52
N GLY A 55 -1.06 -31.47 -2.79
CA GLY A 55 0.34 -31.92 -2.86
C GLY A 55 0.62 -33.30 -2.28
N HIS A 56 -0.39 -34.01 -1.75
CA HIS A 56 -0.23 -35.30 -1.07
C HIS A 56 -1.15 -36.42 -1.59
N LEU A 57 -1.92 -36.19 -2.66
CA LEU A 57 -2.80 -37.21 -3.24
C LEU A 57 -2.21 -37.92 -4.46
N ASP A 58 -1.05 -37.47 -4.96
CA ASP A 58 -0.37 -38.04 -6.14
C ASP A 58 0.69 -39.10 -5.79
N ASP A 59 0.94 -39.38 -4.50
CA ASP A 59 1.85 -40.42 -4.02
C ASP A 59 1.12 -41.74 -3.63
N MET A 60 -0.05 -42.02 -4.23
CA MET A 60 -0.74 -43.33 -4.10
C MET A 60 -0.06 -44.43 -4.91
#